data_AF-W4VCY5-F1
#
_entry.id   AF-W4VCY5-F1
#
_cell.length_a   1.000
_cell.length_b   1.000
_cell.length_c   1.000
_cell.angle_alpha   90.00
_cell.angle_beta   90.00
_cell.angle_gamma   90.00
#
_symmetry.space_group_name_H-M   'P 1'
#
loop_
_entity.id
_entity.type
_entity.pdbx_description
1 polymer ?
#
loop_
_entity_poly.entity_id
_entity_poly.type
_entity_poly.pdbx_seq_one_letter_code
_entity_poly.pdbx_strand_id
1 'polypeptide(L)' 'MFCDNPDCSHTTFAERFDFISCKAKKTRRLEDEIVRLSINCSSVAASKALKENVVDIGKSTVCNLLKKRNTGC' A
#
# COMPACT_ATOMS: atom_id res chain seq x y z
N MET A 1 10.71 -0.41 -21.37
CA MET A 1 10.89 -0.99 -22.70
C MET A 1 9.59 -1.64 -23.11
N PHE A 2 9.21 -1.53 -24.37
CA PHE A 2 8.07 -2.28 -24.93
C PHE A 2 8.59 -3.62 -25.48
N CYS A 3 7.74 -4.64 -25.51
CA CYS A 3 8.09 -5.96 -26.02
C CYS A 3 7.64 -6.06 -27.47
N ASP A 4 8.54 -6.54 -28.34
CA ASP A 4 8.30 -6.65 -29.78
C ASP A 4 7.74 -8.03 -30.18
N ASN A 5 7.48 -8.91 -29.21
CA ASN A 5 6.88 -10.21 -29.45
C ASN A 5 5.35 -10.05 -29.63
N PRO A 6 4.78 -10.40 -30.81
CA PRO A 6 3.34 -10.28 -31.06
C PRO A 6 2.49 -11.18 -30.15
N ASP A 7 3.06 -12.23 -29.58
CA ASP A 7 2.38 -13.13 -28.63
C ASP A 7 2.51 -12.66 -27.16
N CYS A 8 3.15 -11.53 -26.90
CA CYS A 8 3.33 -11.03 -25.53
C CYS A 8 2.06 -10.34 -25.02
N SER A 9 1.47 -10.89 -23.95
CA SER A 9 0.32 -10.28 -23.27
C SER A 9 0.69 -9.09 -22.35
N HIS A 10 1.98 -8.79 -22.19
CA HIS A 10 2.47 -7.74 -21.31
C HIS A 10 2.73 -6.43 -22.08
N THR A 11 1.96 -5.40 -21.73
CA THR A 11 2.05 -4.07 -22.37
C THR A 11 2.87 -3.07 -21.57
N THR A 12 3.26 -3.40 -20.33
CA THR A 12 3.99 -2.49 -19.43
C THR A 12 5.06 -3.25 -18.67
N PHE A 13 6.31 -2.89 -18.91
CA PHE A 13 7.48 -3.41 -18.21
C PHE A 13 7.93 -2.35 -17.21
N ALA A 14 7.31 -2.37 -16.04
CA ALA A 14 7.77 -1.57 -14.90
C ALA A 14 8.85 -2.35 -14.15
N GLU A 15 9.85 -1.63 -13.65
CA GLU A 15 10.83 -2.20 -12.72
C GLU A 15 10.09 -2.79 -11.51
N ARG A 16 10.56 -3.97 -11.07
CA ARG A 16 9.99 -4.66 -9.92
C ARG A 16 10.89 -4.42 -8.72
N PHE A 17 10.28 -4.06 -7.61
CA PHE A 17 10.95 -3.89 -6.33
C PHE A 17 10.42 -4.90 -5.32
N ASP A 18 11.30 -5.57 -4.58
CA ASP A 18 10.89 -6.57 -3.60
C ASP A 18 10.08 -5.97 -2.45
N PHE A 19 10.20 -4.66 -2.22
CA PHE A 19 9.48 -3.93 -1.19
C PHE A 19 8.16 -3.29 -1.67
N ILE A 20 7.76 -3.47 -2.94
CA ILE A 20 6.49 -3.00 -3.51
C ILE A 20 5.78 -4.17 -4.20
N SER A 21 4.54 -4.46 -3.78
CA SER A 21 3.74 -5.51 -4.42
C SER A 21 3.32 -5.11 -5.84
N CYS A 22 3.02 -6.10 -6.70
CA CYS A 22 2.57 -5.85 -8.07
C CYS A 22 1.39 -4.87 -8.11
N LYS A 23 1.51 -3.82 -8.93
CA LYS A 23 0.50 -2.75 -9.10
C LYS A 23 0.19 -1.97 -7.80
N ALA A 24 0.98 -2.11 -6.75
CA ALA A 24 0.79 -1.38 -5.51
C ALA A 24 1.31 0.06 -5.63
N LYS A 25 0.62 0.97 -4.94
CA LYS A 25 1.04 2.38 -4.79
C LYS A 25 1.81 2.64 -3.49
N LYS A 26 1.92 1.64 -2.62
CA LYS A 26 2.53 1.73 -1.28
C LYS A 26 3.61 0.69 -1.14
N THR A 27 4.68 1.04 -0.43
CA THR A 27 5.71 0.09 -0.03
C THR A 27 5.21 -0.77 1.13
N ARG A 28 5.73 -1.98 1.27
CA ARG A 28 5.42 -2.86 2.41
C ARG A 28 5.74 -2.17 3.74
N ARG A 29 6.89 -1.48 3.81
CA ARG A 29 7.30 -0.68 4.97
C ARG A 29 6.26 0.35 5.38
N LEU A 30 5.65 1.05 4.42
CA LEU A 30 4.61 2.03 4.71
C LEU A 30 3.33 1.35 5.22
N GLU A 31 2.94 0.24 4.62
CA GLU A 31 1.78 -0.52 5.08
C GLU A 31 1.96 -1.04 6.52
N ASP A 32 3.13 -1.56 6.85
CA ASP A 32 3.48 -1.98 8.21
C ASP A 32 3.39 -0.82 9.20
N GLU A 33 3.92 0.35 8.84
CA GLU A 33 3.90 1.54 9.69
C GLU A 33 2.47 2.04 9.95
N ILE A 34 1.61 2.05 8.92
CA ILE A 34 0.20 2.42 9.06
C ILE A 34 -0.49 1.45 10.03
N VAL A 35 -0.27 0.14 9.89
CA VAL A 35 -0.86 -0.86 10.78
C VAL A 35 -0.35 -0.65 12.21
N ARG A 36 0.96 -0.51 12.40
CA ARG A 36 1.61 -0.32 13.71
C ARG A 36 1.03 0.87 14.47
N LEU A 37 0.89 2.02 13.82
CA LEU A 37 0.32 3.23 14.42
C LEU A 37 -1.18 3.09 14.71
N SER A 38 -1.90 2.29 13.93
CA SER A 38 -3.35 2.14 14.04
C SER A 38 -3.80 1.13 15.10
N ILE A 39 -2.93 0.26 15.62
CA ILE A 39 -3.28 -0.75 16.64
C ILE A 39 -3.81 -0.10 17.93
N ASN A 40 -3.22 1.03 18.33
CA ASN A 40 -3.48 1.64 19.63
C ASN A 40 -4.40 2.87 19.56
N CYS A 41 -4.97 3.18 18.40
CA CYS A 41 -5.81 4.38 18.26
C CYS A 41 -6.92 4.22 17.21
N SER A 42 -7.86 5.16 17.19
CA SER A 42 -8.92 5.16 16.19
C SER A 42 -8.37 5.45 14.79
N SER A 43 -9.06 5.01 13.75
CA SER A 43 -8.66 5.30 12.37
C SER A 43 -8.64 6.79 12.01
N VAL A 44 -9.38 7.63 12.73
CA VAL A 44 -9.31 9.10 12.61
C VAL A 44 -8.00 9.61 13.20
N ALA A 45 -7.68 9.19 14.43
CA ALA A 45 -6.46 9.59 15.12
C ALA A 45 -5.21 9.10 14.36
N ALA A 46 -5.21 7.86 13.89
CA ALA A 46 -4.16 7.29 13.06
C ALA A 46 -3.94 8.11 11.78
N SER A 47 -5.02 8.43 11.05
CA SER A 47 -4.96 9.24 9.83
C SER A 47 -4.37 10.63 10.09
N LYS A 48 -4.71 11.27 11.22
CA LYS A 48 -4.13 12.55 11.63
C LYS A 48 -2.63 12.43 11.94
N ALA A 49 -2.25 11.47 12.78
CA ALA A 49 -0.85 11.25 13.15
C ALA A 49 0.04 10.91 11.95
N LEU A 50 -0.50 10.11 11.01
CA LEU A 50 0.18 9.74 9.76
C LEU A 50 0.34 10.95 8.84
N LYS A 51 -0.68 11.81 8.70
CA LYS A 51 -0.58 13.06 7.92
C LYS A 51 0.49 14.02 8.45
N GLU A 52 0.64 14.09 9.76
CA GLU A 52 1.59 15.01 10.40
C GLU A 52 3.05 14.56 10.25
N ASN A 53 3.31 13.25 10.19
CA ASN A 53 4.68 12.72 10.34
C ASN A 53 5.16 11.78 9.22
N VAL A 54 4.26 11.18 8.43
CA VAL A 54 4.60 10.02 7.58
C VAL A 54 4.06 10.16 6.16
N VAL A 55 2.74 10.27 5.99
CA VAL A 55 2.06 10.24 4.69
C VAL A 55 0.66 10.83 4.76
N ASP A 56 0.23 11.54 3.71
CA ASP A 56 -1.15 11.98 3.59
C ASP A 56 -2.09 10.80 3.27
N ILE A 57 -2.91 10.40 4.24
CA ILE A 57 -3.90 9.32 4.08
C ILE A 57 -5.22 9.63 4.78
N GLY A 58 -6.33 9.11 4.24
CA GLY A 58 -7.63 9.17 4.89
C GLY A 58 -7.91 8.00 5.85
N LYS A 59 -8.86 8.20 6.76
CA LYS A 59 -9.41 7.16 7.67
C LYS A 59 -9.82 5.88 6.91
N SER A 60 -10.49 6.02 5.76
CA SER A 60 -10.97 4.88 4.96
C SER A 60 -9.81 3.98 4.50
N THR A 61 -8.68 4.58 4.12
CA THR A 61 -7.46 3.85 3.75
C THR A 61 -6.94 3.04 4.93
N VAL A 62 -6.89 3.63 6.13
CA VAL A 62 -6.49 2.92 7.36
C VAL A 62 -7.39 1.71 7.62
N CYS A 63 -8.71 1.91 7.62
CA CYS A 63 -9.67 0.82 7.85
C CYS A 63 -9.55 -0.28 6.79
N ASN A 64 -9.39 0.08 5.51
CA ASN A 64 -9.27 -0.90 4.42
C ASN A 64 -7.99 -1.72 4.55
N LEU A 65 -6.89 -1.11 4.97
CA LEU A 65 -5.62 -1.81 5.17
C LEU A 65 -5.71 -2.80 6.33
N LEU A 66 -6.31 -2.39 7.46
CA LEU A 66 -6.56 -3.27 8.61
C LEU A 66 -7.48 -4.45 8.24
N LYS A 67 -8.54 -4.19 7.48
CA LYS A 67 -9.43 -5.25 6.99
C LYS A 67 -8.71 -6.28 6.12
N LYS A 68 -7.90 -5.83 5.15
CA LYS A 68 -7.14 -6.73 4.26
C LYS A 68 -6.19 -7.65 5.02
N ARG A 69 -5.56 -7.16 6.08
CA ARG A 69 -4.70 -7.98 6.95
C ARG A 69 -5.48 -9.06 7.70
N ASN A 70 -6.66 -8.73 8.20
CA ASN A 70 -7.50 -9.66 8.95
C ASN A 70 -8.14 -10.74 8.06
N THR A 71 -8.35 -10.45 6.78
CA THR A 71 -8.99 -11.39 5.83
C THR A 71 -8.04 -12.39 5.19
N GLY A 72 -6.72 -12.34 5.49
CA GLY A 72 -5.75 -13.40 5.15
C GLY A 72 -5.93 -14.05 3.79
N CYS A 73 -6.03 -13.27 2.71
CA CYS A 73 -6.14 -13.74 1.33
C CYS A 73 -5.16 -12.97 0.46
#